data_AF-A0A2V9V2R6-F1
#
_entry.id   AF-A0A2V9V2R6-F1
#
_cell.length_a   1.000
_cell.length_b   1.000
_cell.length_c   1.000
_cell.angle_alpha   90.00
_cell.angle_beta   90.00
_cell.angle_gamma   90.00
#
_symmetry.space_group_name_H-M   'P 1'
#
loop_
_entity.id
_entity.type
_entity.pdbx_description
1 polymer ?
#
loop_
_entity_poly.entity_id
_entity_poly.type
_entity_poly.pdbx_seq_one_letter_code
_entity_poly.pdbx_strand_id
1 'polypeptide(L)'
;MTASVSSTPVPSFSKRARLRMWSKTDASSAFSALGAGGVCASAIAAESKAKEAIRRHTARSDILQFLYAVAGVKSNQGTGVDVAGIFRLVALAVLCLGAFAAAQTAPPLVIVDESLPSLDPGVEVRFPLSGRGGVPPYHWSVTAGTLPEGISLTPEGVLAGRPARAGRYAYTVTVEDSATPRNRISKDLQTVVSASLVLEWLRPPQVRGDLIDGAVRVSNGTTDDFDLTFIIVAINEIGRATALGYQHFTLKAGTANFQIPFGQTLPYGKYLVHADAVAEIPARNRILRRLLETPAPLPITQGP
;
A
#
# COMPACT_ATOMS: atom_id res chain seq x y z
N MET A 1 -4.47 -71.65 -16.75
CA MET A 1 -5.11 -71.26 -15.48
C MET A 1 -5.20 -69.72 -15.49
N THR A 2 -6.18 -69.16 -16.21
CA THR A 2 -7.41 -68.55 -15.66
C THR A 2 -7.13 -67.47 -14.61
N ALA A 3 -7.12 -66.22 -15.07
CA ALA A 3 -7.14 -65.03 -14.22
C ALA A 3 -8.59 -64.73 -13.78
N SER A 4 -8.79 -64.59 -12.47
CA SER A 4 -10.06 -64.15 -11.86
C SER A 4 -9.82 -62.87 -11.07
N VAL A 5 -10.64 -61.86 -11.36
CA VAL A 5 -10.70 -60.55 -10.69
C VAL A 5 -11.54 -60.67 -9.41
N SER A 6 -11.07 -60.10 -8.29
CA SER A 6 -11.89 -59.88 -7.08
C SER A 6 -11.89 -58.40 -6.69
N SER A 7 -13.07 -57.85 -6.50
CA SER A 7 -13.37 -56.47 -6.12
C SER A 7 -13.22 -56.22 -4.62
N THR A 8 -12.84 -54.99 -4.25
CA THR A 8 -13.00 -54.42 -2.89
C THR A 8 -13.67 -53.05 -2.97
N PRO A 9 -14.57 -52.69 -2.01
CA PRO A 9 -15.45 -51.53 -2.13
C PRO A 9 -14.81 -50.21 -1.63
N VAL A 10 -15.28 -49.08 -2.18
CA VAL A 10 -14.91 -47.71 -1.78
C VAL A 10 -16.11 -47.05 -1.09
N PRO A 11 -15.93 -46.27 0.01
CA PRO A 11 -17.02 -45.92 0.93
C PRO A 11 -17.90 -44.78 0.44
N SER A 12 -19.15 -44.76 0.93
CA SER A 12 -20.13 -43.70 0.68
C SER A 12 -19.92 -42.51 1.61
N PHE A 13 -20.07 -41.30 1.07
CA PHE A 13 -20.23 -40.08 1.86
C PHE A 13 -21.47 -39.33 1.41
N SER A 14 -22.49 -39.34 2.26
CA SER A 14 -23.66 -38.46 2.19
C SER A 14 -23.37 -37.17 2.96
N LYS A 15 -23.64 -35.99 2.36
CA LYS A 15 -24.20 -34.82 3.06
C LYS A 15 -24.61 -33.72 2.08
N ARG A 16 -25.89 -33.34 2.13
CA ARG A 16 -26.50 -32.19 1.44
C ARG A 16 -26.02 -30.88 2.05
N ALA A 17 -25.55 -29.94 1.23
CA ALA A 17 -25.47 -28.52 1.58
C ALA A 17 -26.44 -27.72 0.68
N ARG A 18 -27.39 -27.01 1.29
CA ARG A 18 -28.34 -26.12 0.61
C ARG A 18 -27.66 -24.79 0.29
N LEU A 19 -27.56 -24.42 -0.98
CA LEU A 19 -27.22 -23.07 -1.42
C LEU A 19 -28.49 -22.19 -1.43
N ARG A 20 -28.43 -21.05 -0.73
CA ARG A 20 -29.47 -20.01 -0.72
C ARG A 20 -29.56 -19.34 -2.10
N MET A 21 -30.78 -19.19 -2.59
CA MET A 21 -31.13 -18.50 -3.83
C MET A 21 -31.11 -16.98 -3.61
N TRP A 22 -30.41 -16.22 -4.45
CA TRP A 22 -30.63 -14.78 -4.61
C TRP A 22 -31.87 -14.53 -5.47
N SER A 23 -32.65 -13.50 -5.12
CA SER A 23 -33.89 -13.10 -5.79
C SER A 23 -33.65 -12.39 -7.13
N LYS A 24 -34.66 -12.47 -7.99
CA LYS A 24 -34.64 -12.32 -9.46
C LYS A 24 -34.56 -10.88 -10.00
N THR A 25 -34.13 -9.88 -9.23
CA THR A 25 -34.52 -8.48 -9.52
C THR A 25 -33.46 -7.58 -10.15
N ASP A 26 -32.16 -7.91 -10.20
CA ASP A 26 -31.14 -6.94 -10.64
C ASP A 26 -30.51 -7.19 -12.02
N ALA A 27 -31.09 -8.08 -12.84
CA ALA A 27 -30.55 -8.40 -14.16
C ALA A 27 -31.26 -7.69 -15.35
N SER A 28 -32.14 -6.71 -15.09
CA SER A 28 -32.92 -6.05 -16.16
C SER A 28 -32.40 -4.68 -16.63
N SER A 29 -31.25 -4.20 -16.14
CA SER A 29 -30.78 -2.83 -16.43
C SER A 29 -29.52 -2.72 -17.30
N ALA A 30 -29.20 -3.74 -18.12
CA ALA A 30 -28.01 -3.68 -18.98
C ALA A 30 -28.21 -4.17 -20.42
N PHE A 31 -29.43 -4.14 -20.97
CA PHE A 31 -29.65 -4.53 -22.36
C PHE A 31 -30.70 -3.65 -23.08
N SER A 32 -30.50 -2.34 -23.00
CA SER A 32 -31.26 -1.33 -23.77
C SER A 32 -30.36 -0.56 -24.74
N ALA A 33 -29.46 -1.26 -25.45
CA ALA A 33 -28.69 -0.69 -26.55
C ALA A 33 -28.28 -1.78 -27.54
N LEU A 34 -29.16 -2.07 -28.50
CA LEU A 34 -28.90 -2.46 -29.90
C LEU A 34 -30.16 -3.13 -30.45
N GLY A 35 -30.86 -2.42 -31.32
CA GLY A 35 -32.09 -2.88 -31.94
C GLY A 35 -31.84 -4.04 -32.91
N ALA A 36 -32.54 -5.14 -32.68
CA ALA A 36 -32.97 -6.09 -33.70
C ALA A 36 -34.14 -6.88 -33.11
N GLY A 37 -35.37 -6.46 -33.43
CA GLY A 37 -36.58 -7.16 -33.05
C GLY A 37 -36.66 -8.54 -33.72
N GLY A 38 -37.15 -9.53 -32.97
CA GLY A 38 -37.68 -10.77 -33.55
C GLY A 38 -37.21 -12.09 -32.91
N VAL A 39 -36.12 -12.12 -32.14
CA VAL A 39 -35.54 -13.41 -31.66
C VAL A 39 -35.70 -13.65 -30.15
N CYS A 40 -36.20 -12.67 -29.39
CA CYS A 40 -36.20 -12.76 -27.93
C CYS A 40 -37.31 -13.63 -27.31
N ALA A 41 -38.42 -13.91 -28.01
CA ALA A 41 -39.50 -14.71 -27.42
C ALA A 41 -39.20 -16.23 -27.39
N SER A 42 -38.42 -16.74 -28.36
CA SER A 42 -38.03 -18.15 -28.43
C SER A 42 -36.84 -18.50 -27.53
N ALA A 43 -35.95 -17.54 -27.27
CA ALA A 43 -34.79 -17.71 -26.40
C ALA A 43 -35.19 -17.88 -24.91
N ILE A 44 -36.17 -17.11 -24.43
CA ILE A 44 -36.62 -17.13 -23.02
C ILE A 44 -37.44 -18.41 -22.72
N ALA A 45 -38.18 -18.93 -23.71
CA ALA A 45 -38.90 -20.20 -23.59
C ALA A 45 -37.97 -21.43 -23.62
N ALA A 46 -36.85 -21.36 -24.35
CA ALA A 46 -35.83 -22.41 -24.37
C ALA A 46 -35.04 -22.46 -23.04
N GLU A 47 -34.75 -21.30 -22.45
CA GLU A 47 -33.99 -21.19 -21.21
C GLU A 47 -34.76 -21.72 -19.98
N SER A 48 -36.08 -21.52 -19.94
CA SER A 48 -36.94 -22.05 -18.85
C SER A 48 -37.11 -23.57 -18.90
N LYS A 49 -37.24 -24.16 -20.11
CA LYS A 49 -37.28 -25.62 -20.29
C LYS A 49 -35.93 -26.29 -20.03
N ALA A 50 -34.82 -25.64 -20.39
CA ALA A 50 -33.48 -26.14 -20.11
C ALA A 50 -33.17 -26.17 -18.60
N LYS A 51 -33.56 -25.11 -17.85
CA LYS A 51 -33.41 -25.06 -16.39
C LYS A 51 -34.25 -26.09 -15.64
N GLU A 52 -35.41 -26.49 -16.17
CA GLU A 52 -36.29 -27.53 -15.59
C GLU A 52 -35.81 -28.97 -15.92
N ALA A 53 -35.13 -29.17 -17.04
CA ALA A 53 -34.56 -30.45 -17.46
C ALA A 53 -33.24 -30.77 -16.74
N ILE A 54 -32.39 -29.76 -16.50
CA ILE A 54 -31.13 -29.90 -15.77
C ILE A 54 -31.34 -30.35 -14.31
N ARG A 55 -32.50 -30.07 -13.69
CA ARG A 55 -32.85 -30.58 -12.35
C ARG A 55 -33.14 -32.08 -12.29
N ARG A 56 -33.43 -32.74 -13.41
CA ARG A 56 -33.94 -34.13 -13.42
C ARG A 56 -32.94 -35.18 -13.90
N HIS A 57 -31.83 -34.80 -14.53
CA HIS A 57 -30.92 -35.76 -15.16
C HIS A 57 -29.52 -35.73 -14.52
N THR A 58 -29.28 -36.67 -13.61
CA THR A 58 -27.96 -36.94 -12.98
C THR A 58 -27.40 -38.27 -13.45
N ALA A 59 -27.39 -38.51 -14.77
CA ALA A 59 -26.69 -39.64 -15.35
C ALA A 59 -26.05 -39.26 -16.69
N ARG A 60 -24.81 -39.69 -16.87
CA ARG A 60 -23.91 -39.37 -18.00
C ARG A 60 -24.45 -39.80 -19.37
N SER A 61 -25.48 -40.65 -19.40
CA SER A 61 -26.13 -41.16 -20.61
C SER A 61 -27.14 -40.18 -21.25
N ASP A 62 -27.71 -39.23 -20.49
CA ASP A 62 -28.76 -38.33 -21.01
C ASP A 62 -28.21 -37.08 -21.71
N ILE A 63 -26.96 -36.69 -21.42
CA ILE A 63 -26.30 -35.54 -22.06
C ILE A 63 -26.08 -35.81 -23.56
N LEU A 64 -25.80 -37.06 -23.92
CA LEU A 64 -25.63 -37.47 -25.32
C LEU A 64 -26.95 -37.50 -26.09
N GLN A 65 -28.07 -37.89 -25.45
CA GLN A 65 -29.40 -37.80 -26.07
C GLN A 65 -29.88 -36.35 -26.21
N PHE A 66 -29.52 -35.46 -25.28
CA PHE A 66 -29.89 -34.04 -25.38
C PHE A 66 -29.12 -33.31 -26.51
N LEU A 67 -27.84 -33.65 -26.71
CA LEU A 67 -27.06 -33.16 -27.85
C LEU A 67 -27.64 -33.61 -29.20
N TYR A 68 -28.25 -34.80 -29.25
CA TYR A 68 -28.98 -35.29 -30.42
C TYR A 68 -30.36 -34.63 -30.61
N ALA A 69 -31.04 -34.22 -29.52
CA ALA A 69 -32.40 -33.67 -29.60
C ALA A 69 -32.45 -32.16 -29.94
N VAL A 70 -31.41 -31.38 -29.62
CA VAL A 70 -31.32 -29.96 -30.00
C VAL A 70 -30.98 -29.79 -31.50
N ALA A 71 -30.37 -30.79 -32.12
CA ALA A 71 -30.25 -30.89 -33.56
C ALA A 71 -31.53 -31.51 -34.14
N GLY A 72 -32.50 -30.69 -34.53
CA GLY A 72 -33.68 -31.14 -35.28
C GLY A 72 -33.31 -31.65 -36.68
N VAL A 73 -32.56 -32.74 -36.77
CA VAL A 73 -32.15 -33.39 -38.01
C VAL A 73 -32.96 -34.68 -38.15
N LYS A 74 -34.07 -34.61 -38.89
CA LYS A 74 -34.69 -35.83 -39.40
C LYS A 74 -33.77 -36.38 -40.49
N SER A 75 -33.08 -37.47 -40.19
CA SER A 75 -32.44 -38.30 -41.20
C SER A 75 -33.55 -38.93 -42.06
N ASN A 76 -33.75 -38.40 -43.26
CA ASN A 76 -34.48 -39.12 -44.29
C ASN A 76 -33.49 -40.06 -44.99
N GLN A 77 -33.91 -41.32 -45.08
CA GLN A 77 -33.27 -42.40 -45.83
C GLN A 77 -32.78 -41.91 -47.21
N GLY A 78 -31.46 -41.91 -47.40
CA GLY A 78 -30.81 -41.53 -48.65
C GLY A 78 -29.32 -41.29 -48.40
N THR A 79 -28.46 -42.09 -49.02
CA THR A 79 -27.00 -42.07 -48.91
C THR A 79 -26.38 -40.80 -49.48
N GLY A 80 -26.56 -39.67 -48.81
CA GLY A 80 -25.94 -38.39 -49.13
C GLY A 80 -25.55 -37.69 -47.85
N VAL A 81 -24.25 -37.52 -47.64
CA VAL A 81 -23.71 -36.81 -46.48
C VAL A 81 -24.13 -35.33 -46.61
N ASP A 82 -24.97 -34.82 -45.72
CA ASP A 82 -25.41 -33.42 -45.71
C ASP A 82 -24.23 -32.50 -45.33
N VAL A 83 -23.61 -31.91 -46.36
CA VAL A 83 -22.47 -31.01 -46.26
C VAL A 83 -22.78 -29.79 -45.37
N ALA A 84 -24.05 -29.36 -45.32
CA ALA A 84 -24.48 -28.23 -44.48
C ALA A 84 -24.54 -28.61 -42.98
N GLY A 85 -24.90 -29.85 -42.66
CA GLY A 85 -24.89 -30.38 -41.29
C GLY A 85 -23.48 -30.54 -40.73
N ILE A 86 -22.53 -30.98 -41.57
CA ILE A 86 -21.10 -31.05 -41.22
C ILE A 86 -20.54 -29.65 -40.98
N PHE A 87 -20.85 -28.68 -41.84
CA PHE A 87 -20.40 -27.29 -41.66
C PHE A 87 -20.89 -26.68 -40.34
N ARG A 88 -22.11 -27.00 -39.90
CA ARG A 88 -22.64 -26.54 -38.61
C ARG A 88 -21.95 -27.19 -37.41
N LEU A 89 -21.68 -28.50 -37.47
CA LEU A 89 -20.92 -29.20 -36.43
C LEU A 89 -19.47 -28.72 -36.35
N VAL A 90 -18.83 -28.50 -37.51
CA VAL A 90 -17.48 -27.94 -37.59
C VAL A 90 -17.48 -26.49 -37.10
N ALA A 91 -18.46 -25.66 -37.47
CA ALA A 91 -18.58 -24.29 -36.98
C ALA A 91 -18.83 -24.25 -35.47
N LEU A 92 -19.65 -25.13 -34.91
CA LEU A 92 -19.91 -25.22 -33.46
C LEU A 92 -18.69 -25.76 -32.71
N ALA A 93 -17.98 -26.74 -33.27
CA ALA A 93 -16.71 -27.24 -32.74
C ALA A 93 -15.62 -26.16 -32.80
N VAL A 94 -15.54 -25.37 -33.87
CA VAL A 94 -14.62 -24.23 -34.03
C VAL A 94 -15.00 -23.06 -33.11
N LEU A 95 -16.29 -22.85 -32.82
CA LEU A 95 -16.75 -21.89 -31.81
C LEU A 95 -16.47 -22.38 -30.38
N CYS A 96 -16.61 -23.68 -30.11
CA CYS A 96 -16.26 -24.29 -28.83
C CYS A 96 -14.74 -24.43 -28.62
N LEU A 97 -13.96 -24.60 -29.70
CA LEU A 97 -12.49 -24.56 -29.69
C LEU A 97 -11.96 -23.11 -29.71
N GLY A 98 -12.71 -22.16 -30.26
CA GLY A 98 -12.41 -20.72 -30.27
C GLY A 98 -12.65 -20.03 -28.93
N ALA A 99 -13.28 -20.72 -27.98
CA ALA A 99 -13.41 -20.30 -26.59
C ALA A 99 -12.31 -20.90 -25.69
N PHE A 100 -11.19 -21.37 -26.25
CA PHE A 100 -10.00 -21.62 -25.46
C PHE A 100 -9.45 -20.25 -25.02
N ALA A 101 -9.83 -19.87 -23.80
CA ALA A 101 -9.35 -18.67 -23.14
C ALA A 101 -7.85 -18.56 -23.36
N ALA A 102 -7.42 -17.48 -24.02
CA ALA A 102 -6.04 -17.07 -23.97
C ALA A 102 -5.72 -16.81 -22.50
N ALA A 103 -5.09 -17.77 -21.83
CA ALA A 103 -4.47 -17.54 -20.55
C ALA A 103 -3.34 -16.55 -20.83
N GLN A 104 -3.65 -15.25 -20.75
CA GLN A 104 -2.65 -14.21 -20.72
C GLN A 104 -1.77 -14.53 -19.52
N THR A 105 -0.60 -15.10 -19.81
CA THR A 105 0.38 -15.40 -18.76
C THR A 105 0.99 -14.05 -18.40
N ALA A 106 0.33 -13.35 -17.49
CA ALA A 106 0.85 -12.11 -16.95
C ALA A 106 2.24 -12.38 -16.34
N PRO A 107 3.19 -11.43 -16.43
CA PRO A 107 4.46 -11.55 -15.74
C PRO A 107 4.22 -11.83 -14.25
N PRO A 108 5.12 -12.52 -13.54
CA PRO A 108 4.92 -12.77 -12.11
C PRO A 108 4.78 -11.45 -11.34
N LEU A 109 3.81 -11.38 -10.42
CA LEU A 109 3.61 -10.23 -9.55
C LEU A 109 4.81 -10.11 -8.60
N VAL A 110 5.41 -8.92 -8.49
CA VAL A 110 6.55 -8.63 -7.63
C VAL A 110 6.44 -7.23 -7.04
N ILE A 111 6.83 -7.08 -5.77
CA ILE A 111 6.99 -5.79 -5.09
C ILE A 111 8.43 -5.29 -5.28
N VAL A 112 8.58 -4.13 -5.91
CA VAL A 112 9.88 -3.57 -6.32
C VAL A 112 10.62 -2.91 -5.15
N ASP A 113 9.92 -2.39 -4.16
CA ASP A 113 10.52 -1.61 -3.07
C ASP A 113 11.39 -2.47 -2.15
N GLU A 114 12.70 -2.23 -2.12
CA GLU A 114 13.65 -2.97 -1.26
C GLU A 114 13.87 -2.29 0.09
N SER A 115 13.92 -0.96 0.11
CA SER A 115 14.12 -0.16 1.32
C SER A 115 13.38 1.16 1.21
N LEU A 116 12.76 1.58 2.31
CA LEU A 116 12.06 2.85 2.40
C LEU A 116 12.97 3.94 2.99
N PRO A 117 12.82 5.21 2.57
CA PRO A 117 13.57 6.31 3.17
C PRO A 117 13.19 6.49 4.65
N SER A 118 14.12 7.04 5.44
CA SER A 118 13.81 7.46 6.81
C SER A 118 12.81 8.61 6.80
N LEU A 119 11.86 8.59 7.72
CA LEU A 119 10.81 9.59 7.86
C LEU A 119 11.09 10.52 9.04
N ASP A 120 10.75 11.80 8.88
CA ASP A 120 10.86 12.81 9.94
C ASP A 120 9.55 12.87 10.76
N PRO A 121 9.61 12.83 12.10
CA PRO A 121 8.42 13.04 12.93
C PRO A 121 7.70 14.36 12.61
N GLY A 122 6.37 14.31 12.52
CA GLY A 122 5.51 15.47 12.27
C GLY A 122 5.49 16.00 10.83
N VAL A 123 6.38 15.51 9.95
CA VAL A 123 6.41 15.89 8.54
C VAL A 123 5.42 15.02 7.75
N GLU A 124 4.66 15.63 6.86
CA GLU A 124 3.73 14.89 6.00
C GLU A 124 4.48 14.08 4.95
N VAL A 125 4.10 12.81 4.83
CA VAL A 125 4.70 11.83 3.93
C VAL A 125 3.64 11.33 2.97
N ARG A 126 4.01 11.20 1.71
CA ARG A 126 3.27 10.48 0.67
C ARG A 126 4.27 9.66 -0.14
N PHE A 127 4.28 8.36 0.09
CA PHE A 127 5.22 7.44 -0.56
C PHE A 127 4.45 6.35 -1.31
N PRO A 128 4.47 6.34 -2.65
CA PRO A 128 3.82 5.29 -3.44
C PRO A 128 4.69 4.02 -3.45
N LEU A 129 4.10 2.89 -3.08
CA LEU A 129 4.68 1.56 -3.28
C LEU A 129 4.49 1.12 -4.72
N SER A 130 5.44 0.36 -5.24
CA SER A 130 5.50 -0.05 -6.64
C SER A 130 5.46 -1.56 -6.79
N GLY A 131 4.43 -2.04 -7.49
CA GLY A 131 4.28 -3.43 -7.93
C GLY A 131 4.49 -3.57 -9.45
N ARG A 132 5.04 -4.69 -9.90
CA ARG A 132 5.17 -5.05 -11.33
C ARG A 132 4.65 -6.47 -11.57
N GLY A 133 4.22 -6.74 -12.81
CA GLY A 133 3.63 -8.03 -13.17
C GLY A 133 2.19 -8.21 -12.66
N GLY A 134 1.61 -9.38 -12.83
CA GLY A 134 0.20 -9.64 -12.54
C GLY A 134 -0.74 -8.85 -13.44
N VAL A 135 -2.02 -8.80 -13.04
CA VAL A 135 -3.08 -8.08 -13.76
C VAL A 135 -3.58 -6.89 -12.92
N PRO A 136 -3.25 -5.63 -13.28
CA PRO A 136 -3.81 -4.46 -12.62
C PRO A 136 -5.35 -4.43 -12.71
N PRO A 137 -6.07 -3.84 -11.73
CA PRO A 137 -5.56 -3.02 -10.62
C PRO A 137 -4.94 -3.85 -9.48
N TYR A 138 -4.02 -3.23 -8.75
CA TYR A 138 -3.44 -3.81 -7.53
C TYR A 138 -4.16 -3.29 -6.29
N HIS A 139 -4.33 -4.17 -5.30
CA HIS A 139 -4.85 -3.83 -3.99
C HIS A 139 -3.82 -4.12 -2.90
N TRP A 140 -3.44 -3.09 -2.15
CA TRP A 140 -2.43 -3.15 -1.11
C TRP A 140 -3.04 -3.22 0.29
N SER A 141 -2.37 -3.93 1.18
CA SER A 141 -2.78 -4.07 2.58
C SER A 141 -1.57 -4.35 3.46
N VAL A 142 -1.64 -3.95 4.73
CA VAL A 142 -0.68 -4.38 5.75
C VAL A 142 -1.24 -5.63 6.43
N THR A 143 -0.49 -6.74 6.36
CA THR A 143 -0.95 -8.05 6.86
C THR A 143 -0.30 -8.44 8.19
N ALA A 144 0.84 -7.84 8.53
CA ALA A 144 1.53 -8.08 9.80
C ALA A 144 2.38 -6.87 10.21
N GLY A 145 2.74 -6.81 11.49
CA GLY A 145 3.53 -5.73 12.08
C GLY A 145 2.72 -4.45 12.32
N THR A 146 3.43 -3.35 12.59
CA THR A 146 2.81 -2.07 12.92
C THR A 146 3.43 -0.95 12.08
N LEU A 147 2.56 -0.13 11.51
CA LEU A 147 2.97 1.14 10.91
C LEU A 147 3.29 2.17 12.00
N PRO A 148 4.11 3.19 11.70
CA PRO A 148 4.26 4.34 12.59
C PRO A 148 2.90 4.98 12.91
N GLU A 149 2.72 5.42 14.16
CA GLU A 149 1.52 6.15 14.57
C GLU A 149 1.33 7.39 13.67
N GLY A 150 0.14 7.53 13.09
CA GLY A 150 -0.19 8.61 12.16
C GLY A 150 0.16 8.35 10.68
N ILE A 151 0.67 7.16 10.35
CA ILE A 151 0.85 6.67 8.98
C ILE A 151 -0.17 5.56 8.67
N SER A 152 -0.78 5.61 7.48
CA SER A 152 -1.64 4.55 6.95
C SER A 152 -1.22 4.17 5.52
N LEU A 153 -1.58 2.95 5.11
CA LEU A 153 -1.43 2.48 3.73
C LEU A 153 -2.79 2.55 3.04
N THR A 154 -2.87 3.26 1.91
CA THR A 154 -4.08 3.26 1.08
C THR A 154 -4.16 1.99 0.24
N PRO A 155 -5.37 1.55 -0.17
CA PRO A 155 -5.55 0.39 -1.06
C PRO A 155 -4.80 0.50 -2.39
N GLU A 156 -4.54 1.71 -2.87
CA GLU A 156 -3.78 2.00 -4.09
C GLU A 156 -2.26 1.85 -3.90
N GLY A 157 -1.80 1.59 -2.67
CA GLY A 157 -0.40 1.37 -2.36
C GLY A 157 0.35 2.62 -1.91
N VAL A 158 -0.33 3.66 -1.41
CA VAL A 158 0.34 4.88 -0.93
C VAL A 158 0.46 4.86 0.59
N LEU A 159 1.68 4.91 1.11
CA LEU A 159 1.95 5.21 2.52
C LEU A 159 1.81 6.71 2.75
N ALA A 160 0.80 7.10 3.52
CA ALA A 160 0.45 8.49 3.72
C ALA A 160 0.24 8.83 5.20
N GLY A 161 0.56 10.07 5.57
CA GLY A 161 0.25 10.64 6.88
C GLY A 161 1.42 11.39 7.51
N ARG A 162 1.37 11.56 8.83
CA ARG A 162 2.41 12.23 9.62
C ARG A 162 2.86 11.31 10.75
N PRO A 163 4.12 10.84 10.76
CA PRO A 163 4.57 9.93 11.80
C PRO A 163 4.73 10.71 13.12
N ALA A 164 4.14 10.22 14.19
CA ALA A 164 4.13 10.92 15.48
C ALA A 164 5.35 10.61 16.35
N ARG A 165 5.81 9.35 16.35
CA ARG A 165 6.87 8.86 17.24
C ARG A 165 8.08 8.38 16.45
N ALA A 166 9.26 8.75 16.91
CA ALA A 166 10.50 8.18 16.42
C ALA A 166 10.61 6.70 16.82
N GLY A 167 11.16 5.87 15.94
CA GLY A 167 11.25 4.44 16.14
C GLY A 167 11.54 3.67 14.85
N ARG A 168 11.85 2.38 14.99
CA ARG A 168 11.93 1.45 13.87
C ARG A 168 10.65 0.64 13.82
N TYR A 169 10.02 0.62 12.65
CA TYR A 169 8.74 -0.04 12.43
C TYR A 169 8.93 -1.08 11.33
N ALA A 170 8.70 -2.35 11.67
CA ALA A 170 8.75 -3.46 10.73
C ALA A 170 7.32 -3.96 10.49
N TYR A 171 6.95 -4.10 9.21
CA TYR A 171 5.62 -4.52 8.81
C TYR A 171 5.67 -5.26 7.47
N THR A 172 4.70 -6.14 7.27
CA THR A 172 4.56 -6.90 6.04
C THR A 172 3.46 -6.28 5.20
N VAL A 173 3.82 -5.83 3.99
CA VAL A 173 2.84 -5.38 3.00
C VAL A 173 2.49 -6.53 2.08
N THR A 174 1.24 -6.58 1.67
CA THR A 174 0.73 -7.58 0.73
C THR A 174 0.03 -6.88 -0.42
N VAL A 175 0.45 -7.23 -1.64
CA VAL A 175 -0.16 -6.80 -2.89
C VAL A 175 -0.96 -7.96 -3.50
N GLU A 176 -2.18 -7.67 -3.92
CA GLU A 176 -3.08 -8.59 -4.62
C GLU A 176 -3.42 -8.02 -5.99
N ASP A 177 -3.37 -8.84 -7.03
CA ASP A 177 -3.79 -8.46 -8.38
C ASP A 177 -5.26 -8.83 -8.65
N SER A 178 -5.75 -8.42 -9.82
CA SER A 178 -7.14 -8.68 -10.25
C SER A 178 -7.29 -9.94 -11.13
N ALA A 179 -6.26 -10.78 -11.22
CA ALA A 179 -6.31 -11.99 -12.04
C ALA A 179 -7.36 -12.99 -11.51
N THR A 180 -7.73 -13.96 -12.36
CA THR A 180 -8.62 -15.07 -11.96
C THR A 180 -7.92 -16.39 -12.29
N PRO A 181 -7.37 -17.13 -11.30
CA PRO A 181 -7.32 -16.82 -9.86
C PRO A 181 -6.42 -15.62 -9.54
N ARG A 182 -6.67 -14.96 -8.39
CA ARG A 182 -5.88 -13.81 -7.94
C ARG A 182 -4.50 -14.22 -7.46
N ASN A 183 -3.48 -13.46 -7.83
CA ASN A 183 -2.14 -13.60 -7.32
C ASN A 183 -1.93 -12.67 -6.13
N ARG A 184 -1.21 -13.16 -5.12
CA ARG A 184 -0.87 -12.41 -3.90
C ARG A 184 0.60 -12.60 -3.57
N ILE A 185 1.29 -11.50 -3.31
CA ILE A 185 2.68 -11.50 -2.84
C ILE A 185 2.81 -10.61 -1.62
N SER A 186 3.60 -11.06 -0.66
CA SER A 186 3.90 -10.33 0.56
C SER A 186 5.40 -9.99 0.60
N LYS A 187 5.73 -8.83 1.16
CA LYS A 187 7.11 -8.40 1.38
C LYS A 187 7.23 -7.69 2.72
N ASP A 188 8.29 -8.02 3.45
CA ASP A 188 8.64 -7.34 4.69
C ASP A 188 9.35 -6.03 4.36
N LEU A 189 8.86 -4.95 4.94
CA LEU A 189 9.42 -3.62 4.83
C LEU A 189 9.74 -3.06 6.22
N GLN A 190 10.76 -2.22 6.27
CA GLN A 190 11.13 -1.49 7.48
C GLN A 190 11.13 0.01 7.19
N THR A 191 10.47 0.78 8.05
CA THR A 191 10.60 2.24 8.08
C THR A 191 11.29 2.67 9.36
N VAL A 192 12.16 3.67 9.22
CA VAL A 192 12.82 4.31 10.36
C VAL A 192 12.25 5.71 10.47
N VAL A 193 11.56 5.99 11.56
CA VAL A 193 11.17 7.36 11.90
C VAL A 193 12.26 7.91 12.82
N SER A 194 12.99 8.90 12.35
CA SER A 194 14.07 9.55 13.10
C SER A 194 14.04 11.03 12.78
N ALA A 195 14.20 11.89 13.78
CA ALA A 195 14.32 13.31 13.54
C ALA A 195 15.67 13.59 12.86
N SER A 196 15.64 14.09 11.62
CA SER A 196 16.86 14.36 10.85
C SER A 196 17.79 15.34 11.58
N LEU A 197 17.26 16.48 12.05
CA LEU A 197 17.96 17.43 12.90
C LEU A 197 17.20 17.58 14.23
N VAL A 198 17.88 17.29 15.33
CA VAL A 198 17.39 17.52 16.69
C VAL A 198 18.13 18.70 17.29
N LEU A 199 17.40 19.64 17.87
CA LEU A 199 17.93 20.73 18.68
C LEU A 199 17.10 20.80 19.96
N GLU A 200 17.73 20.58 21.11
CA GLU A 200 17.06 20.57 22.42
C GLU A 200 17.91 21.26 23.49
N TRP A 201 17.27 21.80 24.52
CA TRP A 201 17.97 22.24 25.72
C TRP A 201 18.53 21.03 26.46
N LEU A 202 19.85 20.92 26.58
CA LEU A 202 20.49 19.96 27.47
C LEU A 202 20.56 20.53 28.89
N ARG A 203 20.99 21.79 28.99
CA ARG A 203 20.85 22.63 30.17
C ARG A 203 20.16 23.92 29.69
N PRO A 204 18.88 24.13 30.07
CA PRO A 204 18.17 25.35 29.71
C PRO A 204 18.97 26.59 30.11
N PRO A 205 18.85 27.72 29.41
CA PRO A 205 19.55 28.94 29.78
C PRO A 205 19.20 29.35 31.20
N GLN A 206 20.19 29.64 32.03
CA GLN A 206 20.05 30.10 33.41
C GLN A 206 20.82 31.39 33.62
N VAL A 207 20.38 32.19 34.61
CA VAL A 207 21.08 33.42 35.03
C VAL A 207 21.93 33.12 36.26
N ARG A 208 23.20 33.53 36.23
CA ARG A 208 24.16 33.42 37.33
C ARG A 208 24.88 34.75 37.50
N GLY A 209 24.37 35.62 38.36
CA GLY A 209 24.85 37.00 38.46
C GLY A 209 24.47 37.79 37.20
N ASP A 210 25.47 38.25 36.46
CA ASP A 210 25.35 38.91 35.15
C ASP A 210 25.53 37.93 33.96
N LEU A 211 25.85 36.65 34.23
CA LEU A 211 26.04 35.62 33.20
C LEU A 211 24.74 34.93 32.83
N ILE A 212 24.45 34.80 31.53
CA ILE A 212 23.53 33.78 31.02
C ILE A 212 24.35 32.63 30.46
N ASP A 213 24.15 31.42 30.97
CA ASP A 213 24.83 30.20 30.50
C ASP A 213 23.88 29.01 30.32
N GLY A 214 24.36 28.01 29.59
CA GLY A 214 23.61 26.78 29.36
C GLY A 214 24.28 25.87 28.36
N ALA A 215 23.54 24.88 27.88
CA ALA A 215 23.98 24.03 26.78
C ALA A 215 22.81 23.51 25.96
N VAL A 216 22.98 23.49 24.65
CA VAL A 216 22.09 22.76 23.75
C VAL A 216 22.68 21.40 23.42
N ARG A 217 21.80 20.48 23.06
CA ARG A 217 22.12 19.22 22.42
C ARG A 217 21.69 19.29 20.96
N VAL A 218 22.58 18.87 20.06
CA VAL A 218 22.30 18.70 18.64
C VAL A 218 22.50 17.24 18.25
N SER A 219 21.66 16.70 17.38
CA SER A 219 21.86 15.36 16.80
C SER A 219 21.60 15.36 15.30
N ASN A 220 22.38 14.57 14.57
CA ASN A 220 22.19 14.24 13.16
C ASN A 220 21.63 12.82 13.07
N GLY A 221 20.33 12.71 12.82
CA GLY A 221 19.63 11.43 12.66
C GLY A 221 19.68 10.86 11.25
N THR A 222 20.42 11.48 10.32
CA THR A 222 20.48 11.09 8.91
C THR A 222 21.71 10.23 8.59
N THR A 223 21.74 9.71 7.36
CA THR A 223 22.90 8.99 6.80
C THR A 223 23.94 9.92 6.19
N ASP A 224 23.63 11.21 6.05
CA ASP A 224 24.48 12.19 5.41
C ASP A 224 25.09 13.13 6.47
N ASP A 225 26.30 13.63 6.22
CA ASP A 225 26.91 14.63 7.09
C ASP A 225 26.16 15.97 6.94
N PHE A 226 26.04 16.71 8.05
CA PHE A 226 25.51 18.07 8.04
C PHE A 226 26.65 19.06 8.01
N ASP A 227 26.54 20.07 7.16
CA ASP A 227 27.22 21.33 7.39
C ASP A 227 26.35 22.17 8.34
N LEU A 228 26.68 22.18 9.62
CA LEU A 228 25.84 22.73 10.68
C LEU A 228 26.33 24.12 11.06
N THR A 229 25.43 25.10 10.95
CA THR A 229 25.57 26.42 11.57
C THR A 229 24.64 26.52 12.77
N PHE A 230 25.19 26.81 13.94
CA PHE A 230 24.48 27.02 15.19
C PHE A 230 24.74 28.43 15.70
N ILE A 231 23.67 29.16 16.02
CA ILE A 231 23.75 30.47 16.66
C ILE A 231 22.76 30.52 17.82
N ILE A 232 23.17 31.15 18.91
CA ILE A 232 22.30 31.42 20.05
C ILE A 232 22.46 32.87 20.46
N VAL A 233 21.33 33.56 20.62
CA VAL A 233 21.25 35.00 20.90
C VAL A 233 20.32 35.26 22.08
N ALA A 234 20.69 36.25 22.89
CA ALA A 234 19.85 36.84 23.91
C ALA A 234 19.29 38.16 23.40
N ILE A 235 17.98 38.29 23.32
CA ILE A 235 17.28 39.49 22.86
C ILE A 235 16.68 40.20 24.06
N ASN A 236 17.03 41.46 24.27
CA ASN A 236 16.51 42.23 25.39
C ASN A 236 15.14 42.86 25.12
N GLU A 237 14.57 43.54 26.14
CA GLU A 237 13.25 44.20 26.08
C GLU A 237 13.13 45.28 24.99
N ILE A 238 14.25 45.83 24.49
CA ILE A 238 14.27 46.82 23.39
C ILE A 238 14.59 46.19 22.03
N GLY A 239 14.68 44.85 21.95
CA GLY A 239 14.94 44.12 20.70
C GLY A 239 16.42 44.03 20.29
N ARG A 240 17.36 44.44 21.14
CA ARG A 240 18.80 44.29 20.88
C ARG A 240 19.21 42.84 21.14
N ALA A 241 19.80 42.20 20.12
CA ALA A 241 20.34 40.86 20.20
C ALA A 241 21.83 40.87 20.56
N THR A 242 22.22 40.01 21.51
CA THR A 242 23.62 39.72 21.86
C THR A 242 23.88 38.24 21.66
N ALA A 243 24.92 37.88 20.91
CA ALA A 243 25.28 36.49 20.70
C ALA A 243 25.80 35.85 22.00
N LEU A 244 25.20 34.74 22.43
CA LEU A 244 25.68 33.91 23.55
C LEU A 244 26.66 32.84 23.08
N GLY A 245 26.63 32.52 21.78
CA GLY A 245 27.47 31.49 21.17
C GLY A 245 27.20 31.37 19.67
N TYR A 246 28.25 30.97 18.95
CA TYR A 246 28.21 30.67 17.53
C TYR A 246 29.15 29.50 17.25
N GLN A 247 28.70 28.52 16.48
CA GLN A 247 29.52 27.43 15.98
C GLN A 247 29.13 27.09 14.56
N HIS A 248 30.13 26.75 13.74
CA HIS A 248 29.93 26.23 12.41
C HIS A 248 30.90 25.06 12.21
N PHE A 249 30.37 23.87 11.95
CA PHE A 249 31.16 22.66 11.81
C PHE A 249 30.38 21.54 11.12
N THR A 250 31.10 20.55 10.61
CA THR A 250 30.49 19.34 10.06
C THR A 250 30.03 18.39 11.16
N LEU A 251 28.73 18.16 11.28
CA LEU A 251 28.16 17.17 12.21
C LEU A 251 27.94 15.84 11.50
N LYS A 252 28.71 14.81 11.89
CA LYS A 252 28.73 13.50 11.22
C LYS A 252 27.37 12.80 11.24
N ALA A 253 27.08 12.08 10.16
CA ALA A 253 25.93 11.19 10.05
C ALA A 253 25.78 10.30 11.30
N GLY A 254 24.55 10.18 11.81
CA GLY A 254 24.26 9.38 13.01
C GLY A 254 24.80 9.93 14.33
N THR A 255 25.42 11.12 14.37
CA THR A 255 25.89 11.71 15.63
C THR A 255 24.71 12.00 16.55
N ALA A 256 24.72 11.42 17.75
CA ALA A 256 23.70 11.62 18.77
C ALA A 256 24.24 12.43 19.95
N ASN A 257 23.40 13.30 20.50
CA ASN A 257 23.65 14.02 21.75
C ASN A 257 24.92 14.91 21.76
N PHE A 258 25.30 15.53 20.63
CA PHE A 258 26.43 16.45 20.60
C PHE A 258 26.11 17.71 21.43
N GLN A 259 26.93 18.00 22.43
CA GLN A 259 26.72 19.12 23.34
C GLN A 259 27.41 20.39 22.83
N ILE A 260 26.66 21.49 22.75
CA ILE A 260 27.19 22.83 22.50
C ILE A 260 26.94 23.71 23.73
N PRO A 261 27.96 23.96 24.57
CA PRO A 261 27.85 24.92 25.66
C PRO A 261 27.82 26.35 25.10
N PHE A 262 27.14 27.23 25.82
CA PHE A 262 27.11 28.67 25.52
C PHE A 262 27.10 29.47 26.82
N GLY A 263 27.46 30.73 26.71
CA GLY A 263 27.22 31.70 27.77
C GLY A 263 27.99 32.98 27.57
N GLN A 264 27.42 34.09 28.05
CA GLN A 264 28.01 35.42 28.03
C GLN A 264 27.47 36.25 29.20
N THR A 265 28.28 37.19 29.68
CA THR A 265 27.83 38.21 30.61
C THR A 265 27.05 39.28 29.86
N LEU A 266 25.97 39.76 30.46
CA LEU A 266 25.03 40.67 29.86
C LEU A 266 24.63 41.76 30.87
N PRO A 267 24.37 42.99 30.40
CA PRO A 267 23.88 44.06 31.27
C PRO A 267 22.54 43.72 31.93
N TYR A 268 22.20 44.46 32.99
CA TYR A 268 20.88 44.43 33.61
C TYR A 268 19.76 44.52 32.57
N GLY A 269 18.75 43.66 32.73
CA GLY A 269 17.59 43.61 31.84
C GLY A 269 16.95 42.23 31.79
N LYS A 270 15.88 42.09 30.99
CA LYS A 270 15.28 40.79 30.71
C LYS A 270 15.61 40.35 29.30
N TYR A 271 15.97 39.07 29.16
CA TYR A 271 16.44 38.52 27.91
C TYR A 271 15.64 37.29 27.50
N LEU A 272 15.13 37.30 26.28
CA LEU A 272 14.59 36.12 25.63
C LEU A 272 15.72 35.43 24.85
N VAL A 273 15.97 34.16 25.12
CA VAL A 273 17.07 33.44 24.48
C VAL A 273 16.52 32.62 23.31
N HIS A 274 17.05 32.86 22.12
CA HIS A 274 16.73 32.11 20.91
C HIS A 274 17.97 31.35 20.43
N ALA A 275 17.80 30.07 20.15
CA ALA A 275 18.81 29.25 19.50
C ALA A 275 18.31 28.78 18.14
N ASP A 276 19.18 28.82 17.14
CA ASP A 276 18.88 28.45 15.76
C ASP A 276 19.98 27.52 15.25
N ALA A 277 19.56 26.36 14.75
CA ALA A 277 20.43 25.38 14.13
C ALA A 277 19.97 25.19 12.67
N VAL A 278 20.86 25.52 11.75
CA VAL A 278 20.69 25.32 10.31
C VAL A 278 21.68 24.24 9.88
N ALA A 279 21.17 23.10 9.43
CA ALA A 279 21.97 22.02 8.88
C ALA A 279 21.74 21.94 7.37
N GLU A 280 22.82 22.02 6.61
CA GLU A 280 22.80 21.83 5.17
C GLU A 280 23.29 20.43 4.84
N ILE A 281 22.63 19.77 3.88
CA ILE A 281 23.06 18.51 3.30
C ILE A 281 23.41 18.81 1.83
N PRO A 282 24.67 19.18 1.53
CA PRO A 282 25.07 19.61 0.19
C PRO A 282 24.77 18.54 -0.87
N ALA A 283 25.00 17.26 -0.55
CA ALA A 283 24.77 16.13 -1.44
C ALA A 283 23.31 15.99 -1.90
N ARG A 284 22.34 16.54 -1.16
CA ARG A 284 20.92 16.47 -1.47
C ARG A 284 20.28 17.83 -1.76
N ASN A 285 21.06 18.91 -1.75
CA ASN A 285 20.56 20.28 -1.85
C ASN A 285 19.39 20.54 -0.88
N ARG A 286 19.53 20.09 0.38
CA ARG A 286 18.48 20.15 1.41
C ARG A 286 18.98 20.93 2.62
N ILE A 287 18.13 21.82 3.13
CA ILE A 287 18.38 22.59 4.35
C ILE A 287 17.37 22.17 5.42
N LEU A 288 17.86 21.87 6.61
CA LEU A 288 17.07 21.57 7.80
C LEU A 288 17.28 22.68 8.81
N ARG A 289 16.20 23.20 9.40
CA ARG A 289 16.27 24.23 10.43
C ARG A 289 15.53 23.81 11.69
N ARG A 290 16.09 24.12 12.85
CA ARG A 290 15.45 23.96 14.16
C ARG A 290 15.68 25.19 15.01
N LEU A 291 14.64 25.60 15.71
CA LEU A 291 14.62 26.77 16.57
C LEU A 291 14.29 26.32 17.99
N LEU A 292 14.92 26.97 18.97
CA LEU A 292 14.54 26.91 20.37
C LEU A 292 14.39 28.30 20.92
N GLU A 293 13.50 28.43 21.88
CA GLU A 293 13.28 29.66 22.62
C GLU A 293 13.07 29.31 24.10
N THR A 294 13.49 30.21 24.98
CA THR A 294 13.09 30.15 26.39
C THR A 294 11.62 30.48 26.54
N PRO A 295 10.86 29.77 27.40
CA PRO A 295 9.42 29.99 27.55
C PRO A 295 9.06 31.37 28.15
N ALA A 296 10.01 32.02 28.81
CA ALA A 296 9.86 33.36 29.36
C ALA A 296 11.21 34.09 29.35
N PRO A 297 11.21 35.44 29.37
CA PRO A 297 12.42 36.22 29.50
C PRO A 297 13.15 35.96 30.83
N LEU A 298 14.48 35.87 30.77
CA LEU A 298 15.37 35.68 31.90
C LEU A 298 15.80 37.03 32.50
N PRO A 299 15.54 37.29 33.79
CA PRO A 299 15.91 38.54 34.42
C PRO A 299 17.35 38.52 34.92
N ILE A 300 18.16 39.46 34.46
CA ILE A 300 19.46 39.80 35.04
C ILE A 300 19.26 40.98 35.98
N THR A 301 19.48 40.75 37.27
CA THR A 301 19.25 41.74 38.35
C THR A 301 20.54 42.38 38.87
N GLN A 302 21.69 41.84 38.50
CA GLN A 302 23.01 42.37 38.86
C GLN A 302 23.70 42.83 37.57
N GLY A 303 24.16 44.08 37.57
CA GLY A 303 24.98 44.61 36.48
C GLY A 303 26.44 44.15 36.62
N PRO A 304 27.24 44.28 35.55
CA PRO A 304 28.68 44.07 35.59
C PRO A 304 29.40 45.06 36.52
#